data_AF-A0A7C7ZUS7-F1
#
_entry.id   AF-A0A7C7ZUS7-F1
#
_cell.length_a   1.000
_cell.length_b   1.000
_cell.length_c   1.000
_cell.angle_alpha   90.00
_cell.angle_beta   90.00
_cell.angle_gamma   90.00
#
_symmetry.space_group_name_H-M   'P 1'
#
loop_
_entity.id
_entity.type
_entity.pdbx_description
1 polymer ?
#
loop_
_entity_poly.entity_id
_entity_poly.type
_entity_poly.pdbx_seq_one_letter_code
_entity_poly.pdbx_strand_id
1 'polypeptide(L)'
;SRVNRGMFYALPQSPQLFKQLLMIAGFDRYYQIVRCFRDEDLRSDRQPEFTQVDLEMAFVQENDVMAVFEEMMMHLFEEILGVQIPSPMVRLTYKEAMARFGTDRPDMRFDMELKELSSTAAESDFKVFKGAVETGGSVKAICVKGGARGYSRKALDELASEVQNAGAKGLAWIKINEDGEWQSSIAKFFSDDQKRSINKEMEAIDGDLILIVADQVKIVNEALCALRLKVAKQQDLLRSGEYAFAWITEFPLLEYDEEAKRFAAVHHPFTSPFEEDLDLLDEAPSSVRARAYDLVLNGAEIGGGSIRIHSTDIQEKVFQAMGISSREAKSKFGFLLDALKYGAPPHGGMALGFDRLVAIMVGAGSIREVIAFPKTTSAACLLSEAPSKVDSAQLRELGLQVDPDL
;
A
#
# COMPACT_ATOMS: atom_id res chain seq x y z
N SER A 1 -32.50 -10.75 -11.03
CA SER A 1 -33.27 -9.49 -11.05
C SER A 1 -34.73 -9.84 -11.28
N ARG A 2 -35.69 -9.13 -10.66
CA ARG A 2 -37.14 -9.39 -10.88
C ARG A 2 -37.51 -9.33 -12.36
N VAL A 3 -36.90 -8.39 -13.09
CA VAL A 3 -37.13 -8.14 -14.52
C VAL A 3 -36.33 -9.11 -15.39
N ASN A 4 -35.07 -9.37 -15.03
CA ASN A 4 -34.16 -10.27 -15.76
C ASN A 4 -33.83 -11.48 -14.89
N ARG A 5 -34.61 -12.56 -15.03
CA ARG A 5 -34.44 -13.80 -14.25
C ARG A 5 -33.06 -14.43 -14.51
N GLY A 6 -32.40 -14.89 -13.45
CA GLY A 6 -31.05 -15.47 -13.51
C GLY A 6 -29.90 -14.46 -13.68
N MET A 7 -30.19 -13.17 -13.81
CA MET A 7 -29.17 -12.11 -13.92
C MET A 7 -29.03 -11.32 -12.61
N PHE A 8 -27.82 -10.89 -12.30
CA PHE A 8 -27.50 -10.14 -11.08
C PHE A 8 -26.90 -8.78 -11.43
N TYR A 9 -27.20 -7.78 -10.60
CA TYR A 9 -26.46 -6.53 -10.61
C TYR A 9 -25.35 -6.62 -9.57
N ALA A 10 -24.24 -5.94 -9.83
CA ALA A 10 -23.18 -5.75 -8.85
C ALA A 10 -23.26 -4.32 -8.32
N LEU A 11 -23.11 -4.16 -7.00
CA LEU A 11 -22.83 -2.85 -6.44
C LEU A 11 -21.40 -2.43 -6.85
N PRO A 12 -21.18 -1.15 -7.18
CA PRO A 12 -19.89 -0.72 -7.72
C PRO A 12 -18.82 -0.71 -6.62
N GLN A 13 -17.69 -1.37 -6.88
CA GLN A 13 -16.49 -1.25 -6.05
C GLN A 13 -15.86 0.14 -6.13
N SER A 14 -16.12 0.84 -7.24
CA SER A 14 -15.81 2.24 -7.52
C SER A 14 -16.52 2.65 -8.83
N PRO A 15 -16.63 3.96 -9.16
CA PRO A 15 -17.15 4.41 -10.46
C PRO A 15 -16.14 4.26 -11.61
N GLN A 16 -15.06 3.47 -11.45
CA GLN A 16 -13.90 3.40 -12.34
C GLN A 16 -14.21 3.24 -13.83
N LEU A 17 -15.17 2.39 -14.19
CA LEU A 17 -15.52 2.16 -15.59
C LEU A 17 -16.36 3.32 -16.15
N PHE A 18 -17.24 3.88 -15.33
CA PHE A 18 -18.13 4.97 -15.75
C PHE A 18 -17.41 6.30 -15.89
N LYS A 19 -16.47 6.63 -14.99
CA LYS A 19 -15.67 7.86 -15.12
C LYS A 19 -14.79 7.87 -16.36
N GLN A 20 -14.24 6.72 -16.75
CA GLN A 20 -13.52 6.58 -18.02
C GLN A 20 -14.46 6.77 -19.21
N LEU A 21 -15.66 6.19 -19.18
CA LEU A 21 -16.68 6.42 -20.22
C LEU A 21 -17.08 7.90 -20.31
N LEU A 22 -17.09 8.66 -19.21
CA LEU A 22 -17.31 10.11 -19.25
C LEU A 22 -16.19 10.84 -20.00
N MET A 23 -14.93 10.43 -19.79
CA MET A 23 -13.80 10.99 -20.56
C MET A 23 -13.96 10.69 -22.06
N ILE A 24 -14.37 9.46 -22.40
CA ILE A 24 -14.65 9.05 -23.79
C ILE A 24 -15.86 9.80 -24.37
N ALA A 25 -16.86 10.12 -23.54
CA ALA A 25 -18.03 10.91 -23.94
C ALA A 25 -17.73 12.41 -24.13
N GLY A 26 -16.50 12.85 -23.88
CA GLY A 26 -16.05 14.23 -24.08
C GLY A 26 -16.18 15.14 -22.86
N PHE A 27 -16.47 14.59 -21.67
CA PHE A 27 -16.28 15.36 -20.43
C PHE A 27 -14.79 15.49 -20.16
N ASP A 28 -14.31 16.72 -19.91
CA ASP A 28 -12.89 16.98 -19.68
C ASP A 28 -12.45 16.64 -18.25
N ARG A 29 -13.28 16.97 -17.25
CA ARG A 29 -13.00 16.73 -15.82
C ARG A 29 -14.25 16.28 -15.10
N TYR A 30 -14.11 15.25 -14.31
CA TYR A 30 -15.16 14.64 -13.52
C TYR A 30 -14.71 14.53 -12.07
N TYR A 31 -15.62 14.80 -11.13
CA TYR A 31 -15.45 14.34 -9.76
C TYR A 31 -16.79 13.91 -9.15
N GLN A 32 -16.74 13.05 -8.14
CA GLN A 32 -17.91 12.62 -7.38
C GLN A 32 -17.53 12.18 -5.97
N ILE A 33 -18.30 12.63 -4.97
CA ILE A 33 -18.31 12.01 -3.66
C ILE A 33 -19.32 10.86 -3.71
N VAL A 34 -18.86 9.63 -3.66
CA VAL A 34 -19.65 8.45 -4.03
C VAL A 34 -19.51 7.31 -3.04
N ARG A 35 -20.57 6.52 -2.90
CA ARG A 35 -20.57 5.28 -2.10
C ARG A 35 -20.03 4.12 -2.94
N CYS A 36 -19.05 3.42 -2.39
CA CYS A 36 -18.42 2.24 -2.96
C CYS A 36 -18.69 1.03 -2.07
N PHE A 37 -18.74 -0.15 -2.68
CA PHE A 37 -19.13 -1.39 -2.00
C PHE A 37 -18.12 -2.50 -2.29
N ARG A 38 -17.54 -3.10 -1.24
CA ARG A 38 -16.60 -4.22 -1.36
C ARG A 38 -16.91 -5.26 -0.29
N ASP A 39 -17.13 -6.49 -0.73
CA ASP A 39 -17.34 -7.62 0.15
C ASP A 39 -15.99 -8.29 0.43
N GLU A 40 -15.25 -7.71 1.36
CA GLU A 40 -13.91 -8.12 1.78
C GLU A 40 -13.85 -8.24 3.30
N ASP A 41 -12.85 -8.97 3.80
CA ASP A 41 -12.60 -9.06 5.24
C ASP A 41 -12.41 -7.68 5.88
N LEU A 42 -13.18 -7.44 6.94
CA LEU A 42 -13.24 -6.15 7.61
C LEU A 42 -12.08 -5.98 8.60
N ARG A 43 -11.42 -4.83 8.48
CA ARG A 43 -10.36 -4.34 9.38
C ARG A 43 -10.81 -3.03 10.05
N SER A 44 -10.02 -2.51 10.99
CA SER A 44 -10.33 -1.27 11.70
C SER A 44 -10.50 -0.05 10.79
N ASP A 45 -9.94 -0.12 9.59
CA ASP A 45 -9.92 0.89 8.53
C ASP A 45 -10.70 0.46 7.27
N ARG A 46 -11.52 -0.61 7.34
CA ARG A 46 -12.34 -1.08 6.22
C ARG A 46 -13.81 -1.21 6.61
N GLN A 47 -14.69 -0.84 5.69
CA GLN A 47 -16.14 -0.99 5.78
C GLN A 47 -16.67 -1.59 4.47
N PRO A 48 -17.76 -2.38 4.51
CA PRO A 48 -18.27 -3.01 3.30
C PRO A 48 -18.93 -1.98 2.37
N GLU A 49 -19.36 -0.85 2.94
CA GLU A 49 -19.77 0.36 2.24
C GLU A 49 -18.89 1.52 2.74
N PHE A 50 -18.29 2.28 1.83
CA PHE A 50 -17.38 3.37 2.18
C PHE A 50 -17.45 4.49 1.14
N THR A 51 -16.99 5.68 1.51
CA THR A 51 -17.11 6.88 0.68
C THR A 51 -15.78 7.19 0.01
N GLN A 52 -15.81 7.44 -1.30
CA GLN A 52 -14.67 7.93 -2.06
C GLN A 52 -14.93 9.36 -2.56
N VAL A 53 -13.86 10.16 -2.65
CA VAL A 53 -13.81 11.33 -3.53
C VAL A 53 -13.10 10.91 -4.80
N ASP A 54 -13.87 10.61 -5.82
CA ASP A 54 -13.40 10.03 -7.06
C ASP A 54 -13.28 11.11 -8.14
N LEU A 55 -12.17 11.15 -8.87
CA LEU A 55 -11.85 12.16 -9.87
C LEU A 55 -11.26 11.51 -11.14
N GLU A 56 -11.56 12.08 -12.30
CA GLU A 56 -10.96 11.71 -13.58
C GLU A 56 -10.81 12.95 -14.48
N MET A 57 -9.73 13.02 -15.25
CA MET A 57 -9.42 14.13 -16.16
C MET A 57 -8.93 13.59 -17.51
N ALA A 58 -9.29 14.26 -18.60
CA ALA A 58 -8.78 14.00 -19.94
C ALA A 58 -7.55 14.87 -20.23
N PHE A 59 -6.71 14.40 -21.16
CA PHE A 59 -5.51 15.07 -21.66
C PHE A 59 -4.48 15.43 -20.57
N VAL A 60 -4.32 14.57 -19.56
CA VAL A 60 -3.43 14.76 -18.42
C VAL A 60 -2.31 13.73 -18.35
N GLN A 61 -1.23 14.12 -17.68
CA GLN A 61 -0.17 13.26 -17.16
C GLN A 61 -0.27 13.14 -15.63
N GLU A 62 0.58 12.31 -15.04
CA GLU A 62 0.63 12.00 -13.60
C GLU A 62 0.75 13.28 -12.78
N ASN A 63 1.68 14.16 -13.19
CA ASN A 63 1.94 15.41 -12.50
C ASN A 63 0.72 16.35 -12.49
N ASP A 64 -0.10 16.35 -13.55
CA ASP A 64 -1.28 17.20 -13.62
C ASP A 64 -2.34 16.72 -12.62
N VAL A 65 -2.55 15.40 -12.52
CA VAL A 65 -3.48 14.83 -11.54
C VAL A 65 -2.96 15.04 -10.12
N MET A 66 -1.70 14.71 -9.85
CA MET A 66 -1.07 14.87 -8.53
C MET A 66 -1.14 16.33 -8.06
N ALA A 67 -0.91 17.31 -8.94
CA ALA A 67 -0.98 18.73 -8.59
C ALA A 67 -2.38 19.15 -8.10
N VAL A 68 -3.44 18.66 -8.73
CA VAL A 68 -4.83 18.94 -8.30
C VAL A 68 -5.09 18.40 -6.90
N PHE A 69 -4.63 17.18 -6.61
CA PHE A 69 -4.81 16.56 -5.29
C PHE A 69 -3.94 17.22 -4.22
N GLU A 70 -2.72 17.63 -4.58
CA GLU A 70 -1.81 18.35 -3.70
C GLU A 70 -2.39 19.70 -3.29
N GLU A 71 -2.88 20.49 -4.26
CA GLU A 71 -3.58 21.77 -4.00
C GLU A 71 -4.83 21.56 -3.13
N MET A 72 -5.62 20.53 -3.42
CA MET A 72 -6.81 20.20 -2.63
C MET A 72 -6.46 19.84 -1.18
N MET A 73 -5.41 19.05 -0.94
CA MET A 73 -4.98 18.70 0.41
C MET A 73 -4.40 19.89 1.16
N MET A 74 -3.57 20.72 0.52
CA MET A 74 -3.05 21.95 1.13
C MET A 74 -4.19 22.86 1.60
N HIS A 75 -5.16 23.10 0.71
CA HIS A 75 -6.32 23.93 1.02
C HIS A 75 -7.17 23.33 2.16
N LEU A 76 -7.46 22.03 2.10
CA LEU A 76 -8.27 21.35 3.10
C LEU A 76 -7.66 21.42 4.50
N PHE A 77 -6.34 21.20 4.61
CA PHE A 77 -5.62 21.21 5.88
C PHE A 77 -5.45 22.62 6.45
N GLU A 78 -5.22 23.61 5.59
CA GLU A 78 -5.14 25.02 6.02
C GLU A 78 -6.50 25.52 6.51
N GLU A 79 -7.58 25.31 5.75
CA GLU A 79 -8.91 25.82 6.08
C GLU A 79 -9.53 25.13 7.30
N ILE A 80 -9.40 23.80 7.41
CA ILE A 80 -10.09 23.03 8.45
C ILE A 80 -9.24 22.91 9.72
N LEU A 81 -7.93 22.73 9.59
CA LEU A 81 -7.05 22.44 10.72
C LEU A 81 -6.09 23.60 11.04
N GLY A 82 -5.99 24.63 10.19
CA GLY A 82 -4.99 25.68 10.33
C GLY A 82 -3.56 25.18 10.14
N VAL A 83 -3.39 24.04 9.47
CA VAL A 83 -2.09 23.39 9.26
C VAL A 83 -1.61 23.66 7.84
N GLN A 84 -0.43 24.26 7.71
CA GLN A 84 0.22 24.43 6.42
C GLN A 84 0.98 23.17 6.02
N ILE A 85 0.61 22.60 4.87
CA ILE A 85 1.28 21.44 4.31
C ILE A 85 2.43 21.89 3.41
N PRO A 86 3.65 21.34 3.57
CA PRO A 86 4.76 21.65 2.69
C PRO A 86 4.46 21.31 1.23
N SER A 87 4.86 22.21 0.33
CA SER A 87 4.78 22.03 -1.12
C SER A 87 6.16 22.31 -1.75
N PRO A 88 6.65 21.47 -2.68
CA PRO A 88 5.99 20.24 -3.13
C PRO A 88 6.01 19.16 -2.03
N MET A 89 4.96 18.33 -1.97
CA MET A 89 4.91 17.13 -1.15
C MET A 89 6.06 16.18 -1.53
N VAL A 90 6.55 15.42 -0.55
CA VAL A 90 7.62 14.43 -0.77
C VAL A 90 7.16 13.42 -1.83
N ARG A 91 8.05 13.06 -2.75
CA ARG A 91 7.80 12.03 -3.77
C ARG A 91 8.86 10.94 -3.66
N LEU A 92 8.41 9.69 -3.62
CA LEU A 92 9.25 8.50 -3.59
C LEU A 92 8.79 7.56 -4.69
N THR A 93 9.71 6.92 -5.39
CA THR A 93 9.38 5.75 -6.19
C THR A 93 9.00 4.58 -5.26
N TYR A 94 8.18 3.64 -5.73
CA TYR A 94 7.85 2.42 -5.00
C TYR A 94 9.12 1.68 -4.57
N LYS A 95 10.13 1.63 -5.45
CA LYS A 95 11.43 1.03 -5.16
C LYS A 95 12.14 1.72 -3.98
N GLU A 96 12.15 3.05 -3.93
CA GLU A 96 12.71 3.80 -2.81
C GLU A 96 11.93 3.60 -1.52
N ALA A 97 10.59 3.62 -1.60
CA ALA A 97 9.71 3.41 -0.44
C ALA A 97 9.95 2.02 0.18
N MET A 98 9.97 0.98 -0.65
CA MET A 98 10.26 -0.40 -0.22
C MET A 98 11.71 -0.56 0.26
N ALA A 99 12.68 0.14 -0.35
CA ALA A 99 14.07 0.06 0.06
C ALA A 99 14.31 0.68 1.44
N ARG A 100 13.80 1.90 1.65
CA ARG A 100 14.05 2.77 2.82
C ARG A 100 13.06 2.56 3.97
N PHE A 101 11.84 2.11 3.70
CA PHE A 101 10.80 1.98 4.74
C PHE A 101 10.18 0.59 4.81
N GLY A 102 10.43 -0.27 3.81
CA GLY A 102 9.86 -1.61 3.75
C GLY A 102 8.36 -1.64 3.45
N THR A 103 7.78 -0.51 3.01
CA THR A 103 6.37 -0.38 2.67
C THR A 103 6.16 0.70 1.61
N ASP A 104 5.10 0.54 0.82
CA ASP A 104 4.50 1.49 -0.11
C ASP A 104 3.61 2.55 0.56
N ARG A 105 3.47 2.53 1.88
CA ARG A 105 2.75 3.56 2.65
C ARG A 105 3.58 3.99 3.86
N PRO A 106 4.75 4.62 3.65
CA PRO A 106 5.65 4.95 4.72
C PRO A 106 5.07 6.06 5.62
N ASP A 107 5.27 5.91 6.93
CA ASP A 107 5.06 7.01 7.87
C ASP A 107 6.31 7.89 7.91
N MET A 108 6.19 9.10 7.35
CA MET A 108 7.30 10.04 7.15
C MET A 108 7.51 11.01 8.32
N ARG A 109 6.76 10.88 9.43
CA ARG A 109 6.86 11.79 10.58
C ARG A 109 8.16 11.64 11.39
N PHE A 110 8.85 10.53 11.23
CA PHE A 110 10.06 10.22 11.96
C PHE A 110 11.07 9.54 11.03
N ASP A 111 12.34 9.52 11.44
CA ASP A 111 13.43 8.91 10.69
C ASP A 111 13.40 7.37 10.83
N MET A 112 14.56 6.73 11.04
CA MET A 112 14.73 5.29 11.20
C MET A 112 14.50 4.53 9.90
N GLU A 113 15.11 5.01 8.82
CA GLU A 113 15.15 4.31 7.55
C GLU A 113 15.86 2.95 7.65
N LEU A 114 15.39 2.00 6.86
CA LEU A 114 16.03 0.72 6.64
C LEU A 114 17.30 0.95 5.80
N LYS A 115 18.44 0.51 6.33
CA LYS A 115 19.72 0.52 5.62
C LYS A 115 20.11 -0.91 5.25
N GLU A 116 20.63 -1.07 4.03
CA GLU A 116 21.05 -2.36 3.48
C GLU A 116 22.47 -2.69 3.93
N LEU A 117 22.64 -3.86 4.54
CA LEU A 117 23.92 -4.34 5.07
C LEU A 117 24.37 -5.65 4.40
N SER A 118 23.66 -6.15 3.38
CA SER A 118 23.96 -7.44 2.74
C SER A 118 25.40 -7.60 2.28
N SER A 119 26.03 -6.55 1.75
CA SER A 119 27.44 -6.60 1.30
C SER A 119 28.40 -6.89 2.46
N THR A 120 28.31 -6.13 3.56
CA THR A 120 29.14 -6.35 4.75
C THR A 120 28.79 -7.67 5.45
N ALA A 121 27.51 -8.04 5.41
CA ALA A 121 27.01 -9.26 6.04
C ALA A 121 27.49 -10.53 5.32
N ALA A 122 27.64 -10.49 3.99
CA ALA A 122 28.18 -11.59 3.18
C ALA A 122 29.65 -11.90 3.49
N GLU A 123 30.42 -10.89 3.91
CA GLU A 123 31.82 -11.01 4.30
C GLU A 123 32.01 -11.40 5.79
N SER A 124 30.92 -11.46 6.57
CA SER A 124 31.00 -11.79 7.99
C SER A 124 31.14 -13.30 8.23
N ASP A 125 31.67 -13.68 9.40
CA ASP A 125 31.71 -15.08 9.85
C ASP A 125 30.36 -15.56 10.40
N PHE A 126 29.33 -14.71 10.38
CA PHE A 126 28.03 -15.02 10.95
C PHE A 126 27.14 -15.77 9.94
N LYS A 127 27.10 -17.09 10.08
CA LYS A 127 26.41 -18.02 9.16
C LYS A 127 24.97 -17.66 8.84
N VAL A 128 24.22 -17.09 9.79
CA VAL A 128 22.81 -16.73 9.57
C VAL A 128 22.68 -15.64 8.51
N PHE A 129 23.51 -14.60 8.60
CA PHE A 129 23.48 -13.50 7.64
C PHE A 129 24.03 -13.93 6.29
N LYS A 130 25.16 -14.63 6.29
CA LYS A 130 25.76 -15.17 5.08
C LYS A 130 24.79 -16.09 4.32
N GLY A 131 24.13 -17.00 5.03
CA GLY A 131 23.14 -17.91 4.44
C GLY A 131 21.90 -17.19 3.89
N ALA A 132 21.45 -16.10 4.52
CA ALA A 132 20.36 -15.29 4.00
C ALA A 132 20.74 -14.64 2.66
N VAL A 133 21.94 -14.06 2.54
CA VAL A 133 22.42 -13.46 1.29
C VAL A 133 22.65 -14.53 0.21
N GLU A 134 23.25 -15.67 0.56
CA GLU A 134 23.50 -16.79 -0.38
C GLU A 134 22.20 -17.39 -0.97
N THR A 135 21.08 -17.28 -0.26
CA THR A 135 19.75 -17.75 -0.72
C THR A 135 18.94 -16.67 -1.44
N GLY A 136 19.58 -15.56 -1.83
CA GLY A 136 18.93 -14.45 -2.54
C GLY A 136 18.07 -13.54 -1.64
N GLY A 137 18.22 -13.65 -0.32
CA GLY A 137 17.59 -12.76 0.66
C GLY A 137 18.33 -11.44 0.82
N SER A 138 18.02 -10.72 1.91
CA SER A 138 18.59 -9.42 2.24
C SER A 138 18.86 -9.34 3.75
N VAL A 139 19.85 -8.51 4.13
CA VAL A 139 20.19 -8.20 5.51
C VAL A 139 20.07 -6.69 5.69
N LYS A 140 18.98 -6.25 6.30
CA LYS A 140 18.74 -4.82 6.57
C LYS A 140 18.70 -4.54 8.05
N ALA A 141 18.91 -3.28 8.38
CA ALA A 141 18.89 -2.81 9.75
C ALA A 141 18.20 -1.45 9.90
N ILE A 142 17.78 -1.17 11.13
CA ILE A 142 17.35 0.15 11.57
C ILE A 142 18.22 0.62 12.75
N CYS A 143 18.44 1.93 12.84
CA CYS A 143 19.18 2.55 13.94
C CYS A 143 18.21 3.30 14.87
N VAL A 144 18.10 2.84 16.10
CA VAL A 144 17.28 3.47 17.15
C VAL A 144 18.17 4.43 17.94
N LYS A 145 17.98 5.73 17.70
CA LYS A 145 18.76 6.78 18.35
C LYS A 145 18.57 6.78 19.87
N GLY A 146 19.68 6.77 20.60
CA GLY A 146 19.69 6.69 22.08
C GLY A 146 19.16 5.37 22.67
N GLY A 147 18.98 4.33 21.85
CA GLY A 147 18.34 3.08 22.26
C GLY A 147 19.19 2.16 23.16
N ALA A 148 20.52 2.34 23.22
CA ALA A 148 21.40 1.40 23.93
C ALA A 148 21.08 1.29 25.43
N ARG A 149 20.78 2.43 26.07
CA ARG A 149 20.45 2.52 27.50
C ARG A 149 18.98 2.22 27.80
N GLY A 150 18.07 2.58 26.89
CA GLY A 150 16.63 2.48 27.11
C GLY A 150 16.08 1.05 27.01
N TYR A 151 16.69 0.20 26.17
CA TYR A 151 16.16 -1.14 25.93
C TYR A 151 16.77 -2.18 26.89
N SER A 152 15.98 -2.67 27.84
CA SER A 152 16.34 -3.84 28.65
C SER A 152 16.38 -5.13 27.83
N ARG A 153 16.96 -6.22 28.37
CA ARG A 153 16.93 -7.54 27.72
C ARG A 153 15.50 -7.97 27.38
N LYS A 154 14.57 -7.79 28.33
CA LYS A 154 13.14 -8.08 28.15
C LYS A 154 12.52 -7.27 27.02
N ALA A 155 12.86 -5.98 26.92
CA ALA A 155 12.36 -5.13 25.84
C ALA A 155 12.87 -5.59 24.47
N LEU A 156 14.13 -6.04 24.37
CA LEU A 156 14.67 -6.62 23.15
C LEU A 156 13.99 -7.95 22.77
N ASP A 157 13.66 -8.79 23.76
CA ASP A 157 12.91 -10.03 23.51
C ASP A 157 11.49 -9.72 22.99
N GLU A 158 10.82 -8.68 23.51
CA GLU A 158 9.52 -8.19 23.00
C GLU A 158 9.59 -7.64 21.57
N LEU A 159 10.71 -7.02 21.19
CA LEU A 159 10.97 -6.61 19.81
C LEU A 159 11.23 -7.82 18.90
N ALA A 160 11.95 -8.83 19.41
CA ALA A 160 12.19 -10.07 18.67
C ALA A 160 10.89 -10.83 18.41
N SER A 161 9.96 -10.86 19.37
CA SER A 161 8.63 -11.44 19.16
C SER A 161 7.82 -10.70 18.08
N GLU A 162 7.94 -9.37 17.96
CA GLU A 162 7.28 -8.61 16.89
C GLU A 162 7.78 -9.03 15.50
N VAL A 163 9.10 -9.15 15.36
CA VAL A 163 9.76 -9.56 14.13
C VAL A 163 9.39 -10.99 13.74
N GLN A 164 9.25 -11.88 14.73
CA GLN A 164 8.77 -13.24 14.51
C GLN A 164 7.30 -13.31 14.09
N ASN A 165 6.44 -12.44 14.63
CA ASN A 165 5.05 -12.34 14.21
C ASN A 165 4.93 -11.88 12.74
N ALA A 166 5.90 -11.11 12.25
CA ALA A 166 6.04 -10.74 10.84
C ALA A 166 6.72 -11.83 9.98
N GLY A 167 6.98 -13.02 10.53
CA GLY A 167 7.49 -14.19 9.79
C GLY A 167 9.02 -14.31 9.71
N ALA A 168 9.78 -13.35 10.25
CA ALA A 168 11.23 -13.42 10.25
C ALA A 168 11.77 -14.44 11.27
N LYS A 169 12.86 -15.12 10.92
CA LYS A 169 13.45 -16.17 11.78
C LYS A 169 14.04 -15.66 13.09
N GLY A 170 14.43 -14.39 13.14
CA GLY A 170 14.98 -13.79 14.35
C GLY A 170 15.42 -12.35 14.19
N LEU A 171 15.68 -11.70 15.33
CA LEU A 171 16.18 -10.34 15.43
C LEU A 171 17.58 -10.35 16.04
N ALA A 172 18.56 -9.84 15.30
CA ALA A 172 19.87 -9.52 15.85
C ALA A 172 19.89 -8.06 16.32
N TRP A 173 20.64 -7.76 17.38
CA TRP A 173 20.73 -6.43 17.93
C TRP A 173 22.17 -6.11 18.33
N ILE A 174 22.54 -4.83 18.24
CA ILE A 174 23.84 -4.31 18.64
C ILE A 174 23.61 -3.04 19.43
N LYS A 175 24.10 -3.01 20.67
CA LYS A 175 24.17 -1.77 21.45
C LYS A 175 25.55 -1.16 21.29
N ILE A 176 25.60 0.12 20.97
CA ILE A 176 26.84 0.89 20.96
C ILE A 176 26.97 1.55 22.33
N ASN A 177 27.97 1.12 23.10
CA ASN A 177 28.25 1.68 24.42
C ASN A 177 28.87 3.08 24.29
N GLU A 178 29.04 3.79 25.42
CA GLU A 178 29.64 5.14 25.45
C GLU A 178 31.14 5.17 25.10
N ASP A 179 31.81 4.01 25.09
CA ASP A 179 33.17 3.84 24.63
C ASP A 179 33.26 3.45 23.15
N GLY A 180 32.13 3.43 22.43
CA GLY A 180 32.03 3.01 21.03
C GLY A 180 32.05 1.50 20.82
N GLU A 181 32.20 0.70 21.88
CA GLU A 181 32.28 -0.75 21.79
C GLU A 181 30.89 -1.39 21.59
N TRP A 182 30.88 -2.46 20.79
CA TRP A 182 29.67 -3.22 20.51
C TRP A 182 29.35 -4.21 21.63
N GLN A 183 28.23 -4.01 22.31
CA GLN A 183 27.63 -5.06 23.14
C GLN A 183 26.61 -5.84 22.31
N SER A 184 26.98 -7.06 21.89
CA SER A 184 26.09 -7.97 21.15
C SER A 184 26.58 -9.42 21.19
N SER A 185 25.66 -10.39 21.04
CA SER A 185 26.01 -11.80 20.81
C SER A 185 26.68 -12.03 19.46
N ILE A 186 26.48 -11.13 18.49
CA ILE A 186 27.05 -11.25 17.14
C ILE A 186 28.37 -10.48 16.96
N ALA A 187 28.76 -9.62 17.90
CA ALA A 187 29.94 -8.74 17.76
C ALA A 187 31.26 -9.47 17.46
N LYS A 188 31.41 -10.71 17.94
CA LYS A 188 32.59 -11.56 17.72
C LYS A 188 32.76 -12.10 16.30
N PHE A 189 31.72 -12.01 15.46
CA PHE A 189 31.74 -12.51 14.08
C PHE A 189 32.05 -11.41 13.06
N PHE A 190 32.32 -10.19 13.53
CA PHE A 190 32.66 -9.04 12.70
C PHE A 190 34.04 -8.51 13.09
N SER A 191 34.85 -8.19 12.09
CA SER A 191 36.12 -7.48 12.29
C SER A 191 35.87 -6.02 12.68
N ASP A 192 36.87 -5.34 13.26
CA ASP A 192 36.73 -3.95 13.66
C ASP A 192 36.50 -3.01 12.46
N ASP A 193 37.03 -3.36 11.28
CA ASP A 193 36.73 -2.64 10.03
C ASP A 193 35.27 -2.79 9.61
N GLN A 194 34.71 -4.00 9.72
CA GLN A 194 33.29 -4.24 9.44
C GLN A 194 32.39 -3.52 10.44
N LYS A 195 32.73 -3.52 11.73
CA LYS A 195 31.98 -2.77 12.76
C LYS A 195 31.97 -1.27 12.45
N ARG A 196 33.13 -0.70 12.10
CA ARG A 196 33.24 0.71 11.68
C ARG A 196 32.41 1.02 10.44
N SER A 197 32.43 0.12 9.44
CA SER A 197 31.62 0.26 8.23
C SER A 197 30.12 0.25 8.53
N ILE A 198 29.66 -0.68 9.37
CA ILE A 198 28.25 -0.77 9.78
C ILE A 198 27.83 0.47 10.57
N ASN A 199 28.63 0.92 11.55
CA ASN A 199 28.33 2.15 12.29
C ASN A 199 28.21 3.35 11.35
N LYS A 200 29.09 3.46 10.35
CA LYS A 200 29.04 4.55 9.36
C LYS A 200 27.78 4.47 8.49
N GLU A 201 27.44 3.30 7.96
CA GLU A 201 26.27 3.09 7.09
C GLU A 201 24.95 3.34 7.84
N MET A 202 24.90 2.96 9.11
CA MET A 202 23.77 3.20 10.01
C MET A 202 23.75 4.62 10.60
N GLU A 203 24.76 5.44 10.30
CA GLU A 203 25.00 6.76 10.89
C GLU A 203 24.91 6.69 12.43
N ALA A 204 25.32 5.56 13.01
CA ALA A 204 25.13 5.22 14.41
C ALA A 204 26.23 5.84 15.27
N ILE A 205 25.82 6.41 16.40
CA ILE A 205 26.71 7.02 17.37
C ILE A 205 26.66 6.28 18.71
N ASP A 206 27.56 6.65 19.61
CA ASP A 206 27.60 6.10 20.97
C ASP A 206 26.25 6.29 21.68
N GLY A 207 25.72 5.21 22.25
CA GLY A 207 24.40 5.18 22.87
C GLY A 207 23.25 4.73 21.95
N ASP A 208 23.50 4.47 20.66
CA ASP A 208 22.48 3.96 19.73
C ASP A 208 22.31 2.43 19.79
N LEU A 209 21.15 1.96 19.32
CA LEU A 209 20.81 0.54 19.19
C LEU A 209 20.54 0.23 17.71
N ILE A 210 21.32 -0.68 17.14
CA ILE A 210 21.10 -1.20 15.78
C ILE A 210 20.31 -2.50 15.90
N LEU A 211 19.24 -2.63 15.13
CA LEU A 211 18.40 -3.81 15.04
C LEU A 211 18.45 -4.36 13.62
N ILE A 212 18.80 -5.63 13.45
CA ILE A 212 19.12 -6.25 12.16
C ILE A 212 18.24 -7.47 11.94
N VAL A 213 17.66 -7.56 10.74
CA VAL A 213 16.88 -8.71 10.27
C VAL A 213 17.52 -9.25 8.99
N ALA A 214 17.62 -10.58 8.90
CA ALA A 214 18.20 -11.29 7.76
C ALA A 214 17.26 -12.42 7.32
N ASP A 215 16.60 -12.25 6.18
CA ASP A 215 15.66 -13.21 5.61
C ASP A 215 15.39 -12.89 4.12
N GLN A 216 14.34 -13.48 3.53
CA GLN A 216 13.84 -13.08 2.21
C GLN A 216 13.44 -11.60 2.19
N VAL A 217 13.66 -10.91 1.05
CA VAL A 217 13.50 -9.45 0.93
C VAL A 217 12.14 -8.95 1.45
N LYS A 218 11.05 -9.66 1.09
CA LYS A 218 9.69 -9.32 1.54
C LYS A 218 9.56 -9.37 3.06
N ILE A 219 10.03 -10.46 3.68
CA ILE A 219 9.97 -10.68 5.13
C ILE A 219 10.82 -9.66 5.88
N VAL A 220 12.03 -9.34 5.36
CA VAL A 220 12.91 -8.33 5.95
C VAL A 220 12.23 -6.96 5.98
N ASN A 221 11.64 -6.56 4.85
CA ASN A 221 10.95 -5.28 4.72
C ASN A 221 9.73 -5.20 5.66
N GLU A 222 8.87 -6.22 5.67
CA GLU A 222 7.68 -6.29 6.52
C GLU A 222 8.05 -6.25 8.01
N ALA A 223 9.02 -7.07 8.43
CA ALA A 223 9.44 -7.16 9.82
C ALA A 223 10.10 -5.86 10.32
N LEU A 224 10.99 -5.25 9.52
CA LEU A 224 11.64 -3.99 9.91
C LEU A 224 10.68 -2.81 9.87
N CYS A 225 9.70 -2.78 8.96
CA CYS A 225 8.65 -1.76 8.95
C CYS A 225 7.78 -1.84 10.23
N ALA A 226 7.33 -3.04 10.60
CA ALA A 226 6.58 -3.25 11.83
C ALA A 226 7.40 -2.87 13.07
N LEU A 227 8.67 -3.26 13.11
CA LEU A 227 9.60 -2.93 14.18
C LEU A 227 9.82 -1.41 14.30
N ARG A 228 10.04 -0.73 13.18
CA ARG A 228 10.19 0.72 13.09
C ARG A 228 8.98 1.44 13.69
N LEU A 229 7.77 1.06 13.31
CA LEU A 229 6.53 1.63 13.85
C LEU A 229 6.35 1.35 15.35
N LYS A 230 6.74 0.16 15.82
CA LYS A 230 6.68 -0.20 17.25
C LYS A 230 7.66 0.63 18.08
N VAL A 231 8.89 0.80 17.62
CA VAL A 231 9.90 1.63 18.28
C VAL A 231 9.45 3.10 18.30
N ALA A 232 8.93 3.61 17.18
CA ALA A 232 8.41 4.98 17.10
C ALA A 232 7.30 5.25 18.11
N LYS A 233 6.39 4.29 18.32
CA LYS A 233 5.36 4.37 19.37
C LYS A 233 5.96 4.35 20.78
N GLN A 234 6.96 3.51 21.04
CA GLN A 234 7.62 3.42 22.35
C GLN A 234 8.43 4.68 22.70
N GLN A 235 9.01 5.34 21.69
CA GLN A 235 9.79 6.57 21.84
C GLN A 235 8.95 7.85 21.67
N ASP A 236 7.63 7.73 21.56
CA ASP A 236 6.70 8.85 21.36
C ASP A 236 7.06 9.76 20.17
N LEU A 237 7.56 9.15 19.09
CA LEU A 237 7.93 9.85 17.85
C LEU A 237 6.72 10.15 16.96
N LEU A 238 5.57 9.51 17.22
CA LEU A 238 4.33 9.70 16.46
C LEU A 238 3.48 10.80 17.09
N ARG A 239 3.93 12.05 16.95
CA ARG A 239 3.24 13.20 17.55
C ARG A 239 1.88 13.43 16.93
N SER A 240 0.90 13.74 17.79
CA SER A 240 -0.45 14.10 17.36
C SER A 240 -0.45 15.51 16.76
N GLY A 241 -1.21 15.73 15.69
CA GLY A 241 -1.26 17.00 14.97
C GLY A 241 -0.12 17.22 13.97
N GLU A 242 0.85 16.30 13.87
CA GLU A 242 1.84 16.31 12.78
C GLU A 242 1.30 15.49 11.58
N TYR A 243 1.41 16.07 10.39
CA TYR A 243 0.92 15.49 9.14
C TYR A 243 2.05 15.44 8.12
N ALA A 244 2.43 14.23 7.72
CA ALA A 244 3.47 13.99 6.74
C ALA A 244 2.86 13.28 5.53
N PHE A 245 2.85 14.01 4.41
CA PHE A 245 2.39 13.52 3.12
C PHE A 245 3.56 12.98 2.29
N ALA A 246 3.30 11.91 1.55
CA ALA A 246 4.19 11.41 0.51
C ALA A 246 3.40 10.86 -0.67
N TRP A 247 3.86 11.18 -1.87
CA TRP A 247 3.47 10.49 -3.10
C TRP A 247 4.38 9.29 -3.32
N ILE A 248 3.79 8.14 -3.58
CA ILE A 248 4.50 6.97 -4.05
C ILE A 248 4.18 6.78 -5.52
N THR A 249 5.20 6.62 -6.37
CA THR A 249 5.06 6.53 -7.84
C THR A 249 5.83 5.33 -8.39
N GLU A 250 5.71 5.05 -9.69
CA GLU A 250 6.47 3.98 -10.36
C GLU A 250 6.28 2.60 -9.70
N PHE A 251 5.03 2.30 -9.34
CA PHE A 251 4.65 0.98 -8.87
C PHE A 251 4.90 -0.09 -9.94
N PRO A 252 5.12 -1.36 -9.56
CA PRO A 252 5.01 -2.46 -10.52
C PRO A 252 3.59 -2.50 -11.09
N LEU A 253 3.46 -2.76 -12.39
CA LEU A 253 2.15 -2.90 -13.04
C LEU A 253 1.44 -4.16 -12.56
N LEU A 254 2.20 -5.26 -12.48
CA LEU A 254 1.72 -6.60 -12.17
C LEU A 254 2.55 -7.21 -11.04
N GLU A 255 1.88 -7.94 -10.16
CA GLU A 255 2.51 -8.80 -9.15
C GLU A 255 2.07 -10.25 -9.34
N TYR A 256 2.96 -11.20 -9.03
CA TYR A 256 2.61 -12.61 -9.12
C TYR A 256 1.81 -13.03 -7.89
N ASP A 257 0.57 -13.47 -8.11
CA ASP A 257 -0.29 -14.04 -7.10
C ASP A 257 -0.03 -15.55 -7.02
N GLU A 258 0.61 -16.00 -5.93
CA GLU A 258 0.93 -17.40 -5.67
C GLU A 258 -0.31 -18.29 -5.47
N GLU A 259 -1.41 -17.72 -4.96
CA GLU A 259 -2.66 -18.44 -4.70
C GLU A 259 -3.43 -18.65 -6.00
N ALA A 260 -3.59 -17.59 -6.79
CA ALA A 260 -4.25 -17.63 -8.09
C ALA A 260 -3.33 -18.17 -9.21
N LYS A 261 -2.03 -18.35 -8.94
CA LYS A 261 -0.98 -18.79 -9.86
C LYS A 261 -0.93 -17.99 -11.16
N ARG A 262 -1.13 -16.68 -11.06
CA ARG A 262 -1.16 -15.76 -12.20
C ARG A 262 -0.72 -14.36 -11.80
N PHE A 263 -0.40 -13.54 -12.78
CA PHE A 263 -0.16 -12.12 -12.53
C PHE A 263 -1.48 -11.39 -12.24
N ALA A 264 -1.50 -10.64 -11.14
CA ALA A 264 -2.56 -9.74 -10.73
C ALA A 264 -2.10 -8.28 -10.92
N ALA A 265 -3.05 -7.39 -11.18
CA ALA A 265 -2.75 -5.96 -11.27
C ALA A 265 -2.60 -5.38 -9.86
N VAL A 266 -1.56 -4.57 -9.66
CA VAL A 266 -1.28 -3.93 -8.36
C VAL A 266 -2.34 -2.89 -8.01
N HIS A 267 -2.71 -2.03 -8.97
CA HIS A 267 -3.78 -1.03 -8.81
C HIS A 267 -5.09 -1.51 -9.43
N HIS A 268 -5.15 -1.52 -10.76
CA HIS A 268 -6.29 -2.07 -11.50
C HIS A 268 -5.89 -2.40 -12.96
N PRO A 269 -6.65 -3.26 -13.66
CA PRO A 269 -6.27 -3.77 -14.99
C PRO A 269 -6.22 -2.74 -16.13
N PHE A 270 -6.59 -1.48 -15.87
CA PHE A 270 -6.66 -0.40 -16.87
C PHE A 270 -5.56 0.64 -16.66
N THR A 271 -4.61 0.37 -15.76
CA THR A 271 -3.47 1.25 -15.48
C THR A 271 -2.50 1.19 -16.65
N SER A 272 -2.08 2.35 -17.15
CA SER A 272 -1.11 2.44 -18.23
C SER A 272 0.27 1.99 -17.74
N PRO A 273 0.97 1.12 -18.48
CA PRO A 273 2.41 0.95 -18.29
C PRO A 273 3.16 2.22 -18.71
N PHE A 274 4.41 2.32 -18.29
CA PHE A 274 5.39 3.20 -18.93
C PHE A 274 5.68 2.71 -20.35
N GLU A 275 5.78 3.63 -21.31
CA GLU A 275 5.97 3.29 -22.72
C GLU A 275 7.31 2.56 -22.94
N GLU A 276 8.33 2.93 -22.17
CA GLU A 276 9.68 2.34 -22.26
C GLU A 276 9.73 0.89 -21.77
N ASP A 277 8.75 0.48 -20.96
CA ASP A 277 8.71 -0.84 -20.33
C ASP A 277 7.77 -1.81 -21.08
N LEU A 278 7.13 -1.37 -22.18
CA LEU A 278 6.15 -2.17 -22.93
C LEU A 278 6.69 -3.50 -23.46
N ASP A 279 7.96 -3.53 -23.86
CA ASP A 279 8.61 -4.74 -24.38
C ASP A 279 8.85 -5.78 -23.26
N LEU A 280 8.89 -5.35 -22.00
CA LEU A 280 9.07 -6.24 -20.84
C LEU A 280 7.78 -6.97 -20.44
N LEU A 281 6.62 -6.60 -20.99
CA LEU A 281 5.33 -7.24 -20.67
C LEU A 281 5.32 -8.74 -21.00
N ASP A 282 6.04 -9.16 -22.05
CA ASP A 282 6.09 -10.56 -22.48
C ASP A 282 7.23 -11.33 -21.79
N GLU A 283 8.34 -10.66 -21.45
CA GLU A 283 9.55 -11.29 -20.92
C GLU A 283 9.61 -11.31 -19.38
N ALA A 284 9.27 -10.19 -18.76
CA ALA A 284 9.37 -9.97 -17.31
C ALA A 284 8.23 -9.05 -16.81
N PRO A 285 6.97 -9.54 -16.77
CA PRO A 285 5.80 -8.71 -16.45
C PRO A 285 5.88 -7.99 -15.09
N SER A 286 6.59 -8.57 -14.11
CA SER A 286 6.79 -8.00 -12.78
C SER A 286 7.78 -6.81 -12.75
N SER A 287 8.56 -6.62 -13.81
CA SER A 287 9.51 -5.50 -13.94
C SER A 287 8.90 -4.28 -14.63
N VAL A 288 7.71 -4.43 -15.22
CA VAL A 288 7.02 -3.33 -15.92
C VAL A 288 6.50 -2.33 -14.90
N ARG A 289 6.88 -1.06 -15.04
CA ARG A 289 6.35 0.00 -14.17
C ARG A 289 4.99 0.47 -14.66
N ALA A 290 4.15 0.82 -13.70
CA ALA A 290 2.85 1.40 -13.86
C ALA A 290 2.93 2.92 -13.71
N ARG A 291 2.20 3.65 -14.57
CA ARG A 291 1.93 5.08 -14.46
C ARG A 291 0.88 5.35 -13.36
N ALA A 292 1.16 4.82 -12.17
CA ALA A 292 0.31 4.86 -10.99
C ALA A 292 0.96 5.67 -9.88
N TYR A 293 0.13 6.22 -9.01
CA TYR A 293 0.53 7.09 -7.92
C TYR A 293 -0.44 6.96 -6.75
N ASP A 294 0.12 6.81 -5.55
CA ASP A 294 -0.64 6.77 -4.30
C ASP A 294 -0.23 7.93 -3.41
N LEU A 295 -1.22 8.53 -2.75
CA LEU A 295 -1.02 9.57 -1.75
C LEU A 295 -1.10 8.93 -0.36
N VAL A 296 -0.02 9.07 0.38
CA VAL A 296 0.15 8.54 1.72
C VAL A 296 0.15 9.69 2.72
N LEU A 297 -0.54 9.50 3.84
CA LEU A 297 -0.58 10.41 4.96
C LEU A 297 -0.33 9.63 6.25
N ASN A 298 0.74 9.97 6.99
CA ASN A 298 1.05 9.39 8.30
C ASN A 298 1.08 7.84 8.30
N GLY A 299 1.60 7.24 7.23
CA GLY A 299 1.69 5.78 7.07
C GLY A 299 0.40 5.10 6.61
N ALA A 300 -0.63 5.87 6.24
CA ALA A 300 -1.86 5.36 5.67
C ALA A 300 -2.01 5.85 4.23
N GLU A 301 -2.29 4.94 3.30
CA GLU A 301 -2.72 5.29 1.94
C GLU A 301 -4.08 5.99 2.02
N ILE A 302 -4.16 7.26 1.63
CA ILE A 302 -5.42 8.03 1.65
C ILE A 302 -6.06 8.15 0.26
N GLY A 303 -5.33 7.82 -0.80
CA GLY A 303 -5.90 7.60 -2.11
C GLY A 303 -4.87 7.09 -3.11
N GLY A 304 -5.38 6.63 -4.24
CA GLY A 304 -4.58 6.02 -5.30
C GLY A 304 -5.20 6.24 -6.67
N GLY A 305 -4.33 6.32 -7.67
CA GLY A 305 -4.71 6.70 -9.02
C GLY A 305 -3.70 6.23 -10.07
N SER A 306 -4.09 6.39 -11.33
CA SER A 306 -3.19 6.10 -12.44
C SER A 306 -3.63 6.80 -13.71
N ILE A 307 -2.69 6.91 -14.65
CA ILE A 307 -3.00 7.16 -16.06
C ILE A 307 -3.61 5.90 -16.64
N ARG A 308 -4.67 6.06 -17.44
CA ARG A 308 -5.42 4.94 -17.99
C ARG A 308 -4.90 4.54 -19.36
N ILE A 309 -5.02 3.25 -19.65
CA ILE A 309 -4.85 2.73 -21.00
C ILE A 309 -6.00 3.27 -21.86
N HIS A 310 -5.65 4.01 -22.90
CA HIS A 310 -6.59 4.53 -23.89
C HIS A 310 -6.45 3.83 -25.26
N SER A 311 -5.52 2.89 -25.40
CA SER A 311 -5.28 2.10 -26.60
C SER A 311 -5.74 0.65 -26.42
N THR A 312 -6.54 0.16 -27.36
CA THR A 312 -7.03 -1.23 -27.37
C THR A 312 -5.89 -2.24 -27.39
N ASP A 313 -4.84 -1.99 -28.18
CA ASP A 313 -3.73 -2.94 -28.36
C ASP A 313 -2.94 -3.12 -27.06
N ILE A 314 -2.69 -2.02 -26.34
CA ILE A 314 -2.03 -2.05 -25.04
C ILE A 314 -2.91 -2.75 -24.01
N GLN A 315 -4.22 -2.47 -24.00
CA GLN A 315 -5.15 -3.09 -23.07
C GLN A 315 -5.23 -4.60 -23.24
N GLU A 316 -5.21 -5.08 -24.50
CA GLU A 316 -5.18 -6.49 -24.82
C GLU A 316 -3.88 -7.16 -24.38
N LYS A 317 -2.71 -6.52 -24.57
CA LYS A 317 -1.43 -7.02 -24.06
C LYS A 317 -1.42 -7.16 -22.54
N VAL A 318 -1.92 -6.16 -21.81
CA VAL A 318 -2.00 -6.23 -20.34
C VAL A 318 -2.93 -7.37 -19.89
N PHE A 319 -4.07 -7.55 -20.55
CA PHE A 319 -4.95 -8.69 -20.24
C PHE A 319 -4.29 -10.05 -20.51
N GLN A 320 -3.53 -10.18 -21.60
CA GLN A 320 -2.78 -11.40 -21.90
C GLN A 320 -1.73 -11.70 -20.83
N ALA A 321 -0.97 -10.69 -20.40
CA ALA A 321 0.02 -10.82 -19.33
C ALA A 321 -0.61 -11.26 -17.99
N MET A 322 -1.84 -10.83 -17.71
CA MET A 322 -2.63 -11.26 -16.54
C MET A 322 -3.26 -12.66 -16.68
N GLY A 323 -3.10 -13.32 -17.82
CA GLY A 323 -3.72 -14.62 -18.13
C GLY A 323 -5.22 -14.54 -18.46
N ILE A 324 -5.74 -13.36 -18.77
CA ILE A 324 -7.16 -13.16 -19.12
C ILE A 324 -7.34 -13.41 -20.62
N SER A 325 -8.13 -14.42 -20.97
CA SER A 325 -8.40 -14.74 -22.37
C SER A 325 -9.20 -13.63 -23.08
N SER A 326 -9.05 -13.47 -24.39
CA SER A 326 -9.83 -12.48 -25.16
C SER A 326 -11.35 -12.69 -25.04
N ARG A 327 -11.80 -13.93 -24.87
CA ARG A 327 -13.22 -14.25 -24.62
C ARG A 327 -13.68 -13.74 -23.26
N GLU A 328 -12.87 -13.93 -22.23
CA GLU A 328 -13.16 -13.44 -20.89
C GLU A 328 -13.11 -11.92 -20.82
N ALA A 329 -12.08 -11.31 -21.41
CA ALA A 329 -11.94 -9.85 -21.51
C ALA A 329 -13.16 -9.23 -22.21
N LYS A 330 -13.60 -9.80 -23.34
CA LYS A 330 -14.81 -9.33 -24.03
C LYS A 330 -16.08 -9.55 -23.20
N SER A 331 -16.19 -10.66 -22.46
CA SER A 331 -17.35 -10.92 -21.61
C SER A 331 -17.45 -9.98 -20.42
N LYS A 332 -16.32 -9.60 -19.80
CA LYS A 332 -16.29 -8.76 -18.59
C LYS A 332 -16.19 -7.27 -18.91
N PHE A 333 -15.41 -6.92 -19.93
CA PHE A 333 -15.00 -5.55 -20.24
C PHE A 333 -15.30 -5.15 -21.69
N GLY A 334 -16.08 -5.94 -22.43
CA GLY A 334 -16.35 -5.69 -23.86
C GLY A 334 -16.90 -4.29 -24.14
N PHE A 335 -17.77 -3.77 -23.27
CA PHE A 335 -18.32 -2.42 -23.43
C PHE A 335 -17.25 -1.33 -23.32
N LEU A 336 -16.24 -1.49 -22.45
CA LEU A 336 -15.12 -0.55 -22.35
C LEU A 336 -14.18 -0.70 -23.54
N LEU A 337 -13.83 -1.95 -23.89
CA LEU A 337 -12.96 -2.23 -25.04
C LEU A 337 -13.54 -1.71 -26.35
N ASP A 338 -14.86 -1.79 -26.53
CA ASP A 338 -15.52 -1.20 -27.68
C ASP A 338 -15.55 0.34 -27.58
N ALA A 339 -15.75 0.92 -26.40
CA ALA A 339 -15.68 2.36 -26.20
C ALA A 339 -14.30 2.95 -26.53
N LEU A 340 -13.21 2.25 -26.20
CA LEU A 340 -11.83 2.69 -26.50
C LEU A 340 -11.61 2.92 -28.01
N LYS A 341 -12.27 2.13 -28.87
CA LYS A 341 -12.16 2.22 -30.34
C LYS A 341 -12.79 3.49 -30.93
N TYR A 342 -13.67 4.16 -30.20
CA TYR A 342 -14.36 5.37 -30.66
C TYR A 342 -13.59 6.66 -30.35
N GLY A 343 -12.28 6.55 -30.08
CA GLY A 343 -11.41 7.71 -29.85
C GLY A 343 -11.33 8.09 -28.37
N ALA A 344 -10.99 7.13 -27.51
CA ALA A 344 -10.72 7.45 -26.11
C ALA A 344 -9.53 8.42 -25.99
N PRO A 345 -9.70 9.59 -25.34
CA PRO A 345 -8.59 10.50 -25.11
C PRO A 345 -7.59 9.88 -24.12
N PRO A 346 -6.32 10.32 -24.09
CA PRO A 346 -5.47 10.12 -22.92
C PRO A 346 -6.19 10.66 -21.69
N HIS A 347 -6.26 9.88 -20.61
CA HIS A 347 -6.95 10.29 -19.40
C HIS A 347 -6.34 9.63 -18.17
N GLY A 348 -6.56 10.22 -17.01
CA GLY A 348 -6.04 9.74 -15.74
C GLY A 348 -6.89 10.25 -14.59
N GLY A 349 -6.75 9.60 -13.45
CA GLY A 349 -7.50 10.02 -12.28
C GLY A 349 -7.19 9.20 -11.05
N MET A 350 -7.84 9.57 -9.96
CA MET A 350 -7.53 9.09 -8.62
C MET A 350 -8.79 9.07 -7.76
N ALA A 351 -8.81 8.20 -6.77
CA ALA A 351 -9.83 8.19 -5.75
C ALA A 351 -9.20 8.37 -4.37
N LEU A 352 -9.78 9.26 -3.55
CA LEU A 352 -9.44 9.37 -2.12
C LEU A 352 -10.43 8.57 -1.28
N GLY A 353 -9.92 7.87 -0.27
CA GLY A 353 -10.73 7.31 0.81
C GLY A 353 -11.20 8.42 1.75
N PHE A 354 -12.41 8.93 1.53
CA PHE A 354 -12.96 10.05 2.28
C PHE A 354 -13.05 9.77 3.79
N ASP A 355 -13.58 8.60 4.16
CA ASP A 355 -13.74 8.24 5.57
C ASP A 355 -12.38 8.13 6.28
N ARG A 356 -11.36 7.62 5.58
CA ARG A 356 -9.99 7.52 6.11
C ARG A 356 -9.34 8.89 6.28
N LEU A 357 -9.48 9.77 5.28
CA LEU A 357 -8.98 11.14 5.34
C LEU A 357 -9.59 11.89 6.53
N VAL A 358 -10.92 11.86 6.67
CA VAL A 358 -11.62 12.53 7.78
C VAL A 358 -11.19 11.96 9.13
N ALA A 359 -11.09 10.63 9.25
CA ALA A 359 -10.63 10.00 10.49
C ALA A 359 -9.23 10.46 10.91
N ILE A 360 -8.29 10.56 9.97
CA ILE A 360 -6.93 11.07 10.25
C ILE A 360 -6.97 12.56 10.64
N MET A 361 -7.75 13.38 9.93
CA MET A 361 -7.87 14.81 10.21
C MET A 361 -8.40 15.10 11.61
N VAL A 362 -9.38 14.33 12.09
CA VAL A 362 -9.95 14.50 13.44
C VAL A 362 -9.23 13.70 14.52
N GLY A 363 -8.19 12.94 14.16
CA GLY A 363 -7.44 12.10 15.09
C GLY A 363 -8.21 10.88 15.61
N ALA A 364 -9.21 10.39 14.87
CA ALA A 364 -9.99 9.22 15.23
C ALA A 364 -9.19 7.92 15.07
N GLY A 365 -9.31 7.00 16.04
CA GLY A 365 -8.63 5.70 16.02
C GLY A 365 -9.26 4.70 15.04
N SER A 366 -10.47 4.97 14.54
CA SER A 366 -11.18 4.13 13.59
C SER A 366 -12.08 4.95 12.68
N ILE A 367 -12.22 4.55 11.42
CA ILE A 367 -13.17 5.15 10.47
C ILE A 367 -14.64 5.01 10.92
N ARG A 368 -14.92 4.10 11.86
CA ARG A 368 -16.27 3.95 12.43
C ARG A 368 -16.74 5.20 13.18
N GLU A 369 -15.81 6.01 13.69
CA GLU A 369 -16.11 7.23 14.43
C GLU A 369 -16.55 8.38 13.51
N VAL A 370 -16.30 8.27 12.20
CA VAL A 370 -16.67 9.29 11.21
C VAL A 370 -17.82 8.84 10.29
N ILE A 371 -18.41 7.66 10.56
CA ILE A 371 -19.55 7.11 9.84
C ILE A 371 -20.74 7.06 10.79
N ALA A 372 -21.90 7.58 10.37
CA ALA A 372 -23.07 7.67 11.25
C ALA A 372 -23.60 6.30 11.72
N PHE A 373 -23.61 5.29 10.84
CA PHE A 373 -24.10 3.94 11.13
C PHE A 373 -23.14 2.87 10.58
N PRO A 374 -21.96 2.70 11.22
CA PRO A 374 -20.94 1.78 10.74
C PRO A 374 -21.35 0.32 10.96
N LYS A 375 -20.68 -0.60 10.27
CA LYS A 375 -20.80 -2.03 10.46
C LYS A 375 -19.72 -2.56 11.41
N THR A 376 -20.03 -3.64 12.12
CA THR A 376 -19.08 -4.42 12.93
C THR A 376 -18.09 -5.15 12.03
N THR A 377 -17.12 -5.86 12.61
CA THR A 377 -16.17 -6.71 11.87
C THR A 377 -16.85 -7.89 11.16
N SER A 378 -18.07 -8.25 11.54
CA SER A 378 -18.88 -9.31 10.91
C SER A 378 -19.84 -8.76 9.84
N ALA A 379 -19.55 -7.58 9.28
CA ALA A 379 -20.39 -6.86 8.32
C ALA A 379 -21.82 -6.54 8.81
N ALA A 380 -22.07 -6.58 10.12
CA ALA A 380 -23.41 -6.44 10.68
C ALA A 380 -23.68 -5.00 11.17
N CYS A 381 -24.91 -4.54 11.02
CA CYS A 381 -25.43 -3.34 11.63
C CYS A 381 -26.21 -3.73 12.89
N LEU A 382 -25.64 -3.50 14.07
CA LEU A 382 -26.30 -3.84 15.35
C LEU A 382 -27.55 -3.01 15.62
N LEU A 383 -27.62 -1.78 15.09
CA LEU A 383 -28.76 -0.89 15.30
C LEU A 383 -30.03 -1.39 14.58
N SER A 384 -29.87 -1.89 13.36
CA SER A 384 -30.98 -2.35 12.51
C SER A 384 -31.10 -3.87 12.41
N GLU A 385 -30.24 -4.60 13.14
CA GLU A 385 -30.14 -6.08 13.08
C GLU A 385 -29.95 -6.62 11.66
N ALA A 386 -29.14 -5.93 10.84
CA ALA A 386 -28.84 -6.32 9.46
C ALA A 386 -27.47 -7.02 9.36
N PRO A 387 -27.28 -8.00 8.45
CA PRO A 387 -28.29 -8.59 7.56
C PRO A 387 -29.29 -9.49 8.31
N SER A 388 -30.49 -9.67 7.73
CA SER A 388 -31.56 -10.50 8.28
C SER A 388 -32.10 -11.50 7.25
N LYS A 389 -32.81 -12.53 7.69
CA LYS A 389 -33.49 -13.47 6.78
C LYS A 389 -34.57 -12.76 5.96
N VAL A 390 -34.72 -13.17 4.71
CA VAL A 390 -35.78 -12.69 3.78
C VAL A 390 -36.91 -13.70 3.68
N ASP A 391 -38.12 -13.24 3.33
CA ASP A 391 -39.27 -14.14 3.17
C ASP A 391 -39.12 -15.01 1.91
N SER A 392 -39.63 -16.24 2.00
CA SER A 392 -39.71 -17.21 0.92
C SER A 392 -40.43 -16.67 -0.33
N ALA A 393 -41.41 -15.76 -0.16
CA ALA A 393 -42.09 -15.13 -1.29
C ALA A 393 -41.14 -14.24 -2.10
N GLN A 394 -40.25 -13.49 -1.43
CA GLN A 394 -39.25 -12.65 -2.07
C GLN A 394 -38.21 -13.48 -2.82
N LEU A 395 -37.75 -14.59 -2.22
CA LEU A 395 -36.82 -15.52 -2.85
C LEU A 395 -37.42 -16.13 -4.13
N ARG A 396 -38.66 -16.61 -4.08
CA ARG A 396 -39.37 -17.16 -5.25
C ARG A 396 -39.52 -16.13 -6.36
N GLU A 397 -39.82 -14.89 -6.00
CA GLU A 397 -39.95 -13.80 -6.95
C GLU A 397 -38.62 -13.48 -7.66
N LEU A 398 -37.50 -13.56 -6.94
CA LEU A 398 -36.17 -13.36 -7.49
C LEU A 398 -35.63 -14.60 -8.24
N GLY A 399 -36.29 -15.74 -8.10
CA GLY A 399 -35.84 -17.03 -8.64
C GLY A 399 -34.62 -17.57 -7.89
N LEU A 400 -34.53 -17.31 -6.59
CA LEU A 400 -33.43 -17.72 -5.72
C LEU A 400 -33.89 -18.79 -4.73
N GLN A 401 -32.96 -19.64 -4.33
CA GLN A 401 -33.12 -20.60 -3.24
C GLN A 401 -31.86 -20.52 -2.38
N VAL A 402 -32.04 -20.48 -1.06
CA VAL A 402 -30.93 -20.59 -0.10
C VAL A 402 -30.58 -22.06 0.03
N ASP A 403 -29.30 -22.38 -0.07
CA ASP A 403 -28.80 -23.73 0.19
C ASP A 403 -29.06 -24.08 1.67
N PRO A 404 -29.80 -25.16 1.98
CA PRO A 404 -30.11 -25.53 3.36
C PRO A 404 -28.88 -25.95 4.18
N ASP A 405 -27.75 -26.25 3.53
CA ASP A 405 -26.50 -26.67 4.19
C ASP A 405 -25.54 -25.51 4.51
N LEU A 406 -25.90 -24.28 4.12
CA LEU A 406 -25.25 -23.01 4.53
C LEU A 406 -26.05 -22.32 5.64
#